data_AF-A0A7Y8LC67-F1
#
_entry.id   AF-A0A7Y8LC67-F1
#
_cell.length_a   1.000
_cell.length_b   1.000
_cell.length_c   1.000
_cell.angle_alpha   90.00
_cell.angle_beta   90.00
_cell.angle_gamma   90.00
#
_symmetry.space_group_name_H-M   'P 1'
#
loop_
_entity.id
_entity.type
_entity.pdbx_description
1 polymer ?
#
loop_
_entity_poly.entity_id
_entity_poly.type
_entity_poly.pdbx_seq_one_letter_code
_entity_poly.pdbx_strand_id
1 'polypeptide(L)'
;MTAGARGAAPARSPRFFRQLFPGTGLSMVMLLVSTPVFAQTSIDPSGRSGEPPGPLKEEFVRPKPPPSPVLPIVPPPPETGVPIQPGAIRVFVHDIRVIGNTVFSDAEIAEATAPFTNRTLQTEDLERLRLTLTLLYVNKGYLTSGAIIPDQDVVSGVITVQIIEGKLTRIDVEGNRWFRSSYLSDRLSLGIRTPVTLAPLQEQLQILQQDRRIERINAELRPGDQRGESLLNVRVADKQPFHASMEVNNYQTPLVGEIRGIGTLAHDNLTGHGDPLKLSYGQSSGAYPIVDASYALPFNRYGTTFSPYYR
;
A
#
# COMPACT_ATOMS: atom_id res chain seq x y z
N MET A 1 90.14 -5.13 58.34
CA MET A 1 90.88 -3.97 58.90
C MET A 1 91.53 -3.22 57.75
N THR A 2 91.58 -1.88 57.85
CA THR A 2 92.08 -0.85 56.89
C THR A 2 91.31 -0.75 55.55
N ALA A 3 90.39 0.18 55.28
CA ALA A 3 90.22 1.64 55.50
C ALA A 3 91.00 2.55 54.51
N GLY A 4 90.28 3.47 53.85
CA GLY A 4 90.81 4.64 53.12
C GLY A 4 90.09 4.91 51.77
N ALA A 5 88.95 5.62 51.75
CA ALA A 5 88.79 7.08 51.64
C ALA A 5 88.70 7.61 50.19
N ARG A 6 87.47 7.85 49.70
CA ARG A 6 86.85 9.15 49.31
C ARG A 6 87.66 10.09 48.40
N GLY A 7 87.08 10.38 47.23
CA GLY A 7 87.27 11.61 46.44
C GLY A 7 86.04 11.84 45.57
N ALA A 8 85.46 13.04 45.62
CA ALA A 8 84.16 13.40 45.03
C ALA A 8 84.28 14.55 44.01
N ALA A 9 83.33 14.55 43.05
CA ALA A 9 82.79 15.67 42.23
C ALA A 9 83.67 16.22 41.08
N PRO A 10 83.09 16.85 40.01
CA PRO A 10 81.78 17.50 39.95
C PRO A 10 80.91 17.29 38.69
N ALA A 11 79.69 17.84 38.78
CA ALA A 11 78.63 17.91 37.78
C ALA A 11 78.90 18.91 36.64
N ARG A 12 78.32 18.64 35.45
CA ARG A 12 77.87 19.66 34.48
C ARG A 12 76.82 19.07 33.52
N SER A 13 75.73 19.83 33.35
CA SER A 13 74.53 19.59 32.56
C SER A 13 74.68 20.10 31.10
N PRO A 14 73.60 20.24 30.30
CA PRO A 14 73.11 19.28 29.32
C PRO A 14 73.29 19.77 27.87
N ARG A 15 73.25 18.87 26.88
CA ARG A 15 73.03 19.27 25.48
C ARG A 15 72.06 18.31 24.78
N PHE A 16 70.98 18.93 24.29
CA PHE A 16 70.06 18.44 23.28
C PHE A 16 70.79 17.76 22.12
N PHE A 17 70.34 16.56 21.73
CA PHE A 17 70.29 16.24 20.31
C PHE A 17 69.10 15.32 20.00
N ARG A 18 68.38 15.78 19.00
CA ARG A 18 67.18 15.25 18.36
C ARG A 18 67.63 14.34 17.23
N GLN A 19 67.02 13.17 17.07
CA GLN A 19 66.92 12.32 15.86
C GLN A 19 66.72 10.86 16.29
N LEU A 20 66.01 9.98 15.59
CA LEU A 20 64.94 10.01 14.59
C LEU A 20 64.54 8.52 14.50
N PHE A 21 63.27 8.16 14.70
CA PHE A 21 62.82 6.77 14.60
C PHE A 21 62.95 6.27 13.14
N PRO A 22 63.39 5.02 12.89
CA PRO A 22 63.47 4.49 11.54
C PRO A 22 62.07 4.14 11.03
N GLY A 23 61.76 4.66 9.84
CA GLY A 23 60.51 4.41 9.13
C GLY A 23 60.41 2.97 8.64
N THR A 24 59.34 2.30 9.04
CA THR A 24 58.84 1.11 8.37
C THR A 24 58.18 1.54 7.06
N GLY A 25 58.89 1.33 5.95
CA GLY A 25 58.37 1.51 4.60
C GLY A 25 57.26 0.51 4.31
N LEU A 26 56.02 1.00 4.27
CA LEU A 26 54.91 0.28 3.69
C LEU A 26 55.05 0.37 2.17
N SER A 27 55.53 -0.71 1.55
CA SER A 27 55.57 -0.89 0.10
C SER A 27 54.16 -0.81 -0.47
N MET A 28 53.80 0.36 -1.00
CA MET A 28 52.60 0.61 -1.76
C MET A 28 52.81 0.06 -3.18
N VAL A 29 52.34 -1.17 -3.42
CA VAL A 29 52.25 -1.74 -4.77
C VAL A 29 51.11 -1.03 -5.49
N MET A 30 51.48 -0.09 -6.37
CA MET A 30 50.57 0.67 -7.21
C MET A 30 50.16 -0.19 -8.42
N LEU A 31 49.03 -0.90 -8.29
CA LEU A 31 48.37 -1.60 -9.39
C LEU A 31 47.67 -0.55 -10.27
N LEU A 32 48.30 -0.24 -11.41
CA LEU A 32 47.75 0.57 -12.51
C LEU A 32 46.58 -0.20 -13.16
N VAL A 33 45.36 0.02 -12.65
CA VAL A 33 44.13 -0.34 -13.36
C VAL A 33 43.79 0.84 -14.26
N SER A 34 43.87 0.65 -15.58
CA SER A 34 43.42 1.65 -16.55
C SER A 34 41.91 1.81 -16.44
N THR A 35 41.46 2.93 -15.88
CA THR A 35 40.06 3.32 -15.94
C THR A 35 39.78 3.96 -17.31
N PRO A 36 38.64 3.64 -17.95
CA PRO A 36 38.21 4.41 -19.11
C PRO A 36 37.89 5.83 -18.63
N VAL A 37 38.49 6.82 -19.30
CA VAL A 37 38.15 8.23 -19.16
C VAL A 37 36.71 8.40 -19.63
N PHE A 38 35.77 8.50 -18.69
CA PHE A 38 34.45 9.03 -19.00
C PHE A 38 34.61 10.53 -19.25
N ALA A 39 34.30 10.94 -20.48
CA ALA A 39 34.22 12.34 -20.86
C ALA A 39 33.33 13.10 -19.88
N GLN A 40 33.80 14.26 -19.41
CA GLN A 40 33.02 15.15 -18.57
C GLN A 40 31.82 15.66 -19.36
N THR A 41 30.64 15.12 -19.08
CA THR A 41 29.38 15.78 -19.45
C THR A 41 29.18 16.94 -18.49
N SER A 42 29.23 18.17 -19.00
CA SER A 42 28.81 19.36 -18.26
C SER A 42 27.32 19.26 -17.93
N ILE A 43 27.00 19.07 -16.66
CA ILE A 43 25.62 19.11 -16.18
C ILE A 43 25.29 20.59 -15.93
N ASP A 44 24.37 21.13 -16.73
CA ASP A 44 23.76 22.45 -16.50
C ASP A 44 22.88 22.37 -15.24
N PRO A 45 23.15 23.17 -14.19
CA PRO A 45 22.44 23.11 -12.91
C PRO A 45 20.97 23.59 -12.98
N SER A 46 20.48 24.04 -14.13
CA SER A 46 19.09 24.45 -14.32
C SER A 46 18.15 23.32 -14.77
N GLY A 47 18.68 22.13 -15.11
CA GLY A 47 17.88 21.00 -15.57
C GLY A 47 17.16 21.23 -16.91
N ARG A 48 17.48 22.30 -17.63
CA ARG A 48 16.94 22.58 -18.96
C ARG A 48 17.94 22.08 -20.00
N SER A 49 17.49 21.15 -20.83
CA SER A 49 18.21 20.82 -22.06
C SER A 49 18.34 22.09 -22.91
N GLY A 50 19.57 22.46 -23.27
CA GLY A 50 19.85 23.62 -24.13
C GLY A 50 19.51 23.38 -25.61
N GLU A 51 18.99 22.19 -25.96
CA GLU A 51 18.51 21.92 -27.30
C GLU A 51 17.11 22.52 -27.51
N PRO A 52 16.89 23.29 -28.60
CA PRO A 52 15.56 23.73 -28.97
C PRO A 52 14.64 22.51 -29.11
N PRO A 53 13.35 22.61 -28.70
CA PRO A 53 12.41 21.54 -28.99
C PRO A 53 12.39 21.31 -30.51
N GLY A 54 12.63 20.06 -30.92
CA GLY A 54 12.53 19.68 -32.32
C GLY A 54 11.15 20.04 -32.88
N PRO A 55 11.02 20.26 -34.19
CA PRO A 55 9.74 20.61 -34.81
C PRO A 55 8.68 19.57 -34.39
N LEU A 56 7.50 20.07 -34.02
CA LEU A 56 6.35 19.25 -33.66
C LEU A 56 6.18 18.16 -34.72
N LYS A 57 6.31 16.89 -34.32
CA LYS A 57 6.02 15.76 -35.20
C LYS A 57 4.60 15.92 -35.72
N GLU A 58 4.45 15.63 -37.01
CA GLU A 58 3.24 15.78 -37.82
C GLU A 58 1.95 15.52 -37.04
N GLU A 59 1.03 16.47 -37.18
CA GLU A 59 -0.33 16.40 -36.67
C GLU A 59 -0.96 15.07 -37.10
N PHE A 60 -1.47 14.32 -36.12
CA PHE A 60 -2.03 12.99 -36.35
C PHE A 60 -3.21 13.09 -37.30
N VAL A 61 -2.98 12.79 -38.58
CA VAL A 61 -4.05 12.68 -39.57
C VAL A 61 -4.88 11.47 -39.19
N ARG A 62 -6.10 11.69 -38.68
CA ARG A 62 -7.04 10.59 -38.43
C ARG A 62 -7.21 9.83 -39.75
N PRO A 63 -6.99 8.51 -39.79
CA PRO A 63 -7.31 7.73 -40.97
C PRO A 63 -8.80 7.93 -41.27
N LYS A 64 -9.11 8.32 -42.50
CA LYS A 64 -10.51 8.41 -42.96
C LYS A 64 -11.16 7.05 -42.69
N PRO A 65 -12.33 7.01 -42.02
CA PRO A 65 -13.03 5.76 -41.83
C PRO A 65 -13.26 5.10 -43.21
N PRO A 66 -13.12 3.77 -43.33
CA PRO A 66 -13.46 3.09 -44.57
C PRO A 66 -14.90 3.43 -44.94
N PRO A 67 -15.23 3.54 -46.25
CA PRO A 67 -16.60 3.75 -46.66
C PRO A 67 -17.47 2.63 -46.06
N SER A 68 -18.47 3.02 -45.27
CA SER A 68 -19.44 2.08 -44.72
C SER A 68 -20.06 1.29 -45.87
N PRO A 69 -20.12 -0.04 -45.80
CA PRO A 69 -20.94 -0.79 -46.74
C PRO A 69 -22.38 -0.29 -46.58
N VAL A 70 -22.94 0.27 -47.65
CA VAL A 70 -24.36 0.61 -47.72
C VAL A 70 -25.08 -0.72 -47.66
N LEU A 71 -25.56 -1.09 -46.48
CA LEU A 71 -26.46 -2.22 -46.32
C LEU A 71 -27.69 -1.95 -47.21
N PRO A 72 -28.18 -2.95 -47.96
CA PRO A 72 -29.42 -2.79 -48.71
C PRO A 72 -30.52 -2.34 -47.76
N ILE A 73 -31.27 -1.31 -48.15
CA ILE A 73 -32.43 -0.85 -47.40
C ILE A 73 -33.44 -2.00 -47.42
N VAL A 74 -33.53 -2.71 -46.30
CA VAL A 74 -34.60 -3.69 -46.08
C VAL A 74 -35.90 -2.88 -46.00
N PRO A 75 -36.91 -3.17 -46.83
CA PRO A 75 -38.20 -2.50 -46.70
C PRO A 75 -38.71 -2.70 -45.27
N PRO A 76 -39.27 -1.65 -44.62
CA PRO A 76 -39.86 -1.81 -43.30
C PRO A 76 -40.91 -2.94 -43.38
N PRO A 77 -40.96 -3.84 -42.40
CA PRO A 77 -42.01 -4.85 -42.33
C PRO A 77 -43.37 -4.13 -42.44
N PRO A 78 -44.37 -4.72 -43.12
CA PRO A 78 -45.72 -4.16 -43.09
C PRO A 78 -46.11 -3.93 -41.63
N GLU A 79 -46.67 -2.75 -41.34
CA GLU A 79 -47.31 -2.39 -40.06
C GLU A 79 -48.53 -3.27 -39.83
N THR A 80 -48.29 -4.56 -39.69
CA THR A 80 -49.20 -5.49 -39.05
C THR A 80 -48.94 -5.21 -37.59
N GLY A 81 -49.88 -4.50 -36.95
CA GLY A 81 -49.79 -4.06 -35.57
C GLY A 81 -49.07 -5.12 -34.74
N VAL A 82 -47.92 -4.74 -34.20
CA VAL A 82 -47.14 -5.58 -33.30
C VAL A 82 -48.14 -6.11 -32.27
N PRO A 83 -48.43 -7.42 -32.23
CA PRO A 83 -49.11 -7.98 -31.08
C PRO A 83 -48.17 -7.67 -29.92
N ILE A 84 -48.66 -6.93 -28.94
CA ILE A 84 -47.97 -6.65 -27.68
C ILE A 84 -47.39 -7.98 -27.18
N GLN A 85 -46.09 -8.21 -27.39
CA GLN A 85 -45.37 -9.35 -26.84
C GLN A 85 -44.88 -8.98 -25.44
N PRO A 86 -44.75 -9.93 -24.51
CA PRO A 86 -45.72 -10.93 -24.07
C PRO A 86 -46.05 -10.72 -22.59
N GLY A 87 -47.33 -10.80 -22.21
CA GLY A 87 -47.80 -10.95 -20.82
C GLY A 87 -47.15 -10.04 -19.77
N ALA A 88 -47.58 -8.77 -19.69
CA ALA A 88 -47.31 -7.95 -18.50
C ALA A 88 -47.91 -8.68 -17.29
N ILE A 89 -47.05 -9.37 -16.52
CA ILE A 89 -47.44 -10.08 -15.31
C ILE A 89 -47.95 -9.01 -14.34
N ARG A 90 -49.27 -9.02 -14.11
CA ARG A 90 -49.95 -8.13 -13.18
C ARG A 90 -50.29 -8.93 -11.95
N VAL A 91 -49.64 -8.61 -10.85
CA VAL A 91 -49.83 -9.28 -9.58
C VAL A 91 -50.42 -8.29 -8.60
N PHE A 92 -51.55 -8.64 -8.00
CA PHE A 92 -52.06 -7.88 -6.88
C PHE A 92 -51.27 -8.27 -5.62
N VAL A 93 -50.55 -7.30 -5.05
CA VAL A 93 -49.70 -7.50 -3.89
C VAL A 93 -50.40 -6.97 -2.65
N HIS A 94 -50.78 -7.87 -1.76
CA HIS A 94 -51.26 -7.56 -0.43
C HIS A 94 -50.11 -7.20 0.50
N ASP A 95 -49.06 -8.02 0.52
CA ASP A 95 -47.97 -7.89 1.46
C ASP A 95 -46.61 -8.27 0.83
N ILE A 96 -45.53 -7.71 1.37
CA ILE A 96 -44.17 -7.97 0.92
C ILE A 96 -43.39 -8.54 2.09
N ARG A 97 -43.05 -9.83 2.01
CA ARG A 97 -42.25 -10.51 3.01
C ARG A 97 -40.78 -10.42 2.64
N VAL A 98 -40.00 -9.70 3.42
CA VAL A 98 -38.55 -9.66 3.25
C VAL A 98 -37.89 -10.69 4.17
N ILE A 99 -36.94 -11.45 3.64
CA ILE A 99 -36.15 -12.43 4.39
C ILE A 99 -34.66 -12.15 4.23
N GLY A 100 -33.86 -12.47 5.26
CA GLY A 100 -32.41 -12.31 5.21
C GLY A 100 -31.90 -10.90 5.57
N ASN A 101 -32.78 -10.02 6.06
CA ASN A 101 -32.40 -8.74 6.64
C ASN A 101 -31.92 -8.93 8.09
N THR A 102 -30.61 -8.89 8.32
CA THR A 102 -30.03 -8.85 9.68
C THR A 102 -29.60 -7.44 10.08
N VAL A 103 -29.31 -6.59 9.08
CA VAL A 103 -28.85 -5.21 9.29
C VAL A 103 -29.99 -4.24 9.60
N PHE A 104 -31.13 -4.38 8.91
CA PHE A 104 -32.27 -3.48 9.06
C PHE A 104 -33.43 -4.16 9.77
N SER A 105 -34.10 -3.39 10.61
CA SER A 105 -35.33 -3.82 11.26
C SER A 105 -36.48 -3.97 10.27
N ASP A 106 -37.45 -4.81 10.61
CA ASP A 106 -38.64 -5.01 9.77
C ASP A 106 -39.44 -3.71 9.57
N ALA A 107 -39.36 -2.76 10.52
CA ALA A 107 -40.00 -1.45 10.41
C ALA A 107 -39.36 -0.57 9.33
N GLU A 108 -38.02 -0.52 9.26
CA GLU A 108 -37.29 0.23 8.22
C GLU A 108 -37.53 -0.36 6.83
N ILE A 109 -37.59 -1.70 6.75
CA ILE A 109 -37.94 -2.40 5.51
C ILE A 109 -39.38 -2.08 5.10
N ALA A 110 -40.34 -2.15 6.03
CA ALA A 110 -41.74 -1.86 5.77
C ALA A 110 -41.94 -0.42 5.25
N GLU A 111 -41.21 0.55 5.81
CA GLU A 111 -41.22 1.94 5.31
C GLU A 111 -40.73 2.03 3.86
N ALA A 112 -39.65 1.33 3.51
CA ALA A 112 -39.12 1.30 2.16
C ALA A 112 -40.04 0.57 1.16
N THR A 113 -40.79 -0.43 1.61
CA THR A 113 -41.70 -1.23 0.77
C THR A 113 -43.13 -0.69 0.71
N ALA A 114 -43.53 0.22 1.60
CA ALA A 114 -44.89 0.77 1.68
C ALA A 114 -45.46 1.27 0.33
N PRO A 115 -44.69 1.91 -0.57
CA PRO A 115 -45.21 2.35 -1.88
C PRO A 115 -45.64 1.21 -2.82
N PHE A 116 -45.27 -0.04 -2.51
CA PHE A 116 -45.48 -1.23 -3.33
C PHE A 116 -46.52 -2.21 -2.75
N THR A 117 -46.96 -2.01 -1.51
CA THR A 117 -47.99 -2.83 -0.86
C THR A 117 -49.42 -2.38 -1.21
N ASN A 118 -50.40 -3.30 -1.12
CA ASN A 118 -51.82 -3.07 -1.39
C ASN A 118 -52.16 -2.48 -2.76
N ARG A 119 -51.43 -2.90 -3.80
CA ARG A 119 -51.66 -2.47 -5.18
C ARG A 119 -51.29 -3.53 -6.20
N THR A 120 -51.76 -3.36 -7.43
CA THR A 120 -51.29 -4.16 -8.56
C THR A 120 -49.91 -3.68 -8.98
N LEU A 121 -48.93 -4.58 -8.94
CA LEU A 121 -47.58 -4.38 -9.44
C LEU A 121 -47.43 -5.02 -10.82
N GLN A 122 -46.74 -4.31 -11.70
CA GLN A 122 -46.23 -4.86 -12.96
C GLN A 122 -44.77 -5.28 -12.79
N THR A 123 -44.22 -6.00 -13.77
CA THR A 123 -42.81 -6.42 -13.76
C THR A 123 -41.85 -5.27 -13.45
N GLU A 124 -42.10 -4.07 -13.99
CA GLU A 124 -41.29 -2.88 -13.75
C GLU A 124 -41.38 -2.39 -12.30
N ASP A 125 -42.53 -2.56 -11.65
CA ASP A 125 -42.71 -2.19 -10.25
C ASP A 125 -42.02 -3.18 -9.31
N LEU A 126 -41.97 -4.47 -9.66
CA LEU A 126 -41.20 -5.49 -8.93
C LEU A 126 -39.69 -5.21 -9.01
N GLU A 127 -39.21 -4.82 -10.19
CA GLU A 127 -37.81 -4.39 -10.34
C GLU A 127 -37.51 -3.12 -9.54
N ARG A 128 -38.44 -2.15 -9.51
CA ARG A 128 -38.31 -0.97 -8.65
C ARG A 128 -38.28 -1.34 -7.16
N LEU A 129 -39.13 -2.25 -6.70
CA LEU A 129 -39.11 -2.75 -5.33
C LEU A 129 -37.75 -3.37 -4.98
N ARG A 130 -37.24 -4.27 -5.84
CA ARG A 130 -35.92 -4.89 -5.68
C ARG A 130 -34.80 -3.85 -5.63
N LEU A 131 -34.85 -2.86 -6.52
CA LEU A 131 -33.88 -1.76 -6.56
C LEU A 131 -33.96 -0.86 -5.32
N THR A 132 -35.16 -0.52 -4.84
CA THR A 132 -35.36 0.28 -3.63
C THR A 132 -34.72 -0.40 -2.41
N LEU A 133 -34.97 -1.70 -2.23
CA LEU A 133 -34.36 -2.47 -1.14
C LEU A 133 -32.84 -2.58 -1.31
N THR A 134 -32.35 -2.78 -2.53
CA THR A 134 -30.89 -2.82 -2.80
C THR A 134 -30.25 -1.46 -2.49
N LEU A 135 -30.87 -0.36 -2.89
CA LEU A 135 -30.37 1.00 -2.64
C LEU A 135 -30.39 1.36 -1.15
N LEU A 136 -31.35 0.84 -0.37
CA LEU A 136 -31.34 1.00 1.09
C LEU A 136 -30.04 0.47 1.70
N TYR A 137 -29.58 -0.71 1.29
CA TYR A 137 -28.31 -1.30 1.73
C TYR A 137 -27.10 -0.52 1.20
N VAL A 138 -27.08 -0.21 -0.10
CA VAL A 138 -25.96 0.51 -0.73
C VAL A 138 -25.75 1.89 -0.11
N ASN A 139 -26.84 2.65 0.10
CA ASN A 139 -26.78 3.99 0.70
C ASN A 139 -26.30 3.98 2.15
N LYS A 140 -26.40 2.84 2.83
CA LYS A 140 -25.91 2.64 4.20
C LYS A 140 -24.52 2.00 4.26
N GLY A 141 -23.87 1.78 3.10
CA GLY A 141 -22.48 1.33 3.00
C GLY A 141 -22.27 -0.17 2.79
N TYR A 142 -23.34 -0.92 2.49
CA TYR A 142 -23.32 -2.37 2.24
C TYR A 142 -23.34 -2.69 0.74
N LEU A 143 -22.28 -2.33 0.01
CA LEU A 143 -22.26 -2.40 -1.46
C LEU A 143 -22.36 -3.81 -2.04
N THR A 144 -21.92 -4.82 -1.29
CA THR A 144 -21.98 -6.23 -1.72
C THR A 144 -23.30 -6.90 -1.35
N SER A 145 -24.22 -6.16 -0.75
CA SER A 145 -25.54 -6.65 -0.36
C SER A 145 -26.59 -6.22 -1.38
N GLY A 146 -27.60 -7.06 -1.60
CA GLY A 146 -28.66 -6.74 -2.55
C GLY A 146 -29.89 -7.60 -2.37
N ALA A 147 -31.01 -7.10 -2.90
CA ALA A 147 -32.27 -7.81 -2.90
C ALA A 147 -32.42 -8.64 -4.19
N ILE A 148 -33.01 -9.83 -4.04
CA ILE A 148 -33.46 -10.67 -5.14
C ILE A 148 -34.91 -11.07 -4.90
N ILE A 149 -35.65 -11.26 -5.99
CA ILE A 149 -36.98 -11.84 -5.95
C ILE A 149 -36.83 -13.26 -6.51
N PRO A 150 -36.86 -14.31 -5.67
CA PRO A 150 -36.78 -15.67 -6.16
C PRO A 150 -38.02 -16.03 -6.96
N ASP A 151 -37.87 -16.99 -7.88
CA ASP A 151 -39.01 -17.60 -8.58
C ASP A 151 -39.96 -18.20 -7.54
N GLN A 152 -41.21 -17.76 -7.57
CA GLN A 152 -42.23 -18.13 -6.59
C GLN A 152 -43.62 -18.04 -7.20
N ASP A 153 -44.51 -18.89 -6.72
CA ASP A 153 -45.94 -18.74 -6.99
C ASP A 153 -46.51 -17.68 -6.06
N VAL A 154 -47.14 -16.65 -6.61
CA VAL A 154 -47.78 -15.61 -5.79
C VAL A 154 -49.12 -16.12 -5.30
N VAL A 155 -49.08 -16.87 -4.19
CA VAL A 155 -50.27 -17.34 -3.48
C VAL A 155 -50.71 -16.25 -2.50
N SER A 156 -52.00 -15.91 -2.51
CA SER A 156 -52.59 -14.92 -1.59
C SER A 156 -52.02 -13.50 -1.69
N GLY A 157 -51.40 -13.14 -2.82
CA GLY A 157 -50.84 -11.80 -3.07
C GLY A 157 -49.66 -11.43 -2.18
N VAL A 158 -48.95 -12.40 -1.59
CA VAL A 158 -47.72 -12.13 -0.82
C VAL A 158 -46.51 -12.36 -1.71
N ILE A 159 -45.63 -11.35 -1.81
CA ILE A 159 -44.36 -11.48 -2.53
C ILE A 159 -43.21 -11.61 -1.53
N THR A 160 -42.41 -12.64 -1.70
CA THR A 160 -41.18 -12.85 -0.93
C THR A 160 -40.01 -12.19 -1.62
N VAL A 161 -39.27 -11.34 -0.92
CA VAL A 161 -38.02 -10.75 -1.37
C VAL A 161 -36.90 -11.24 -0.45
N GLN A 162 -35.85 -11.80 -1.02
CA GLN A 162 -34.70 -12.25 -0.26
C GLN A 162 -33.58 -11.22 -0.35
N ILE A 163 -33.12 -10.74 0.79
CA ILE A 163 -31.88 -9.98 0.90
C ILE A 163 -30.73 -10.96 1.00
N ILE A 164 -29.71 -10.74 0.17
CA ILE A 164 -28.43 -11.41 0.25
C ILE A 164 -27.44 -10.40 0.78
N GLU A 165 -27.07 -10.58 2.03
CA GLU A 165 -26.07 -9.77 2.69
C GLU A 165 -24.67 -10.28 2.33
N GLY A 166 -23.85 -9.41 1.74
CA GLY A 166 -22.53 -9.79 1.28
C GLY A 166 -21.57 -10.06 2.44
N LYS A 167 -20.76 -11.12 2.35
CA LYS A 167 -19.68 -11.47 3.28
C LYS A 167 -18.34 -11.53 2.54
N LEU A 168 -17.26 -11.14 3.21
CA LEU A 168 -15.90 -11.25 2.68
C LEU A 168 -15.33 -12.61 3.06
N THR A 169 -15.04 -13.46 2.08
CA THR A 169 -14.54 -14.83 2.32
C THR A 169 -13.02 -14.92 2.27
N ARG A 170 -12.35 -14.11 1.46
CA ARG A 170 -10.89 -14.18 1.27
C ARG A 170 -10.27 -12.81 0.97
N ILE A 171 -9.03 -12.63 1.42
CA ILE A 171 -8.16 -11.52 1.02
C ILE A 171 -6.98 -12.12 0.27
N ASP A 172 -6.87 -11.76 -1.01
CA ASP A 172 -5.76 -12.16 -1.88
C ASP A 172 -4.80 -10.97 -1.99
N VAL A 173 -3.55 -11.14 -1.56
CA VAL A 173 -2.52 -10.08 -1.61
C VAL A 173 -1.45 -10.45 -2.61
N GLU A 174 -1.22 -9.57 -3.59
CA GLU A 174 -0.29 -9.78 -4.70
C GLU A 174 0.64 -8.58 -4.91
N GLY A 175 1.79 -8.82 -5.54
CA GLY A 175 2.77 -7.77 -5.90
C GLY A 175 3.78 -7.41 -4.80
N ASN A 176 3.50 -7.76 -3.54
CA ASN A 176 4.43 -7.60 -2.44
C ASN A 176 5.70 -8.46 -2.66
N ARG A 177 6.87 -7.84 -2.49
CA ARG A 177 8.19 -8.47 -2.65
C ARG A 177 8.92 -8.61 -1.31
N TRP A 178 8.75 -7.62 -0.44
CA TRP A 178 9.44 -7.51 0.84
C TRP A 178 8.50 -7.79 2.01
N PHE A 179 7.23 -7.38 1.92
CA PHE A 179 6.23 -7.77 2.91
C PHE A 179 5.76 -9.21 2.69
N ARG A 180 5.44 -9.91 3.78
CA ARG A 180 4.67 -11.15 3.69
C ARG A 180 3.20 -10.83 3.42
N SER A 181 2.56 -11.60 2.55
CA SER A 181 1.13 -11.45 2.25
C SER A 181 0.27 -11.57 3.51
N SER A 182 0.63 -12.47 4.43
CA SER A 182 -0.05 -12.64 5.71
C SER A 182 0.00 -11.40 6.60
N TYR A 183 1.13 -10.70 6.64
CA TYR A 183 1.29 -9.47 7.43
C TYR A 183 0.27 -8.39 7.03
N LEU A 184 0.02 -8.28 5.72
CA LEU A 184 -0.90 -7.31 5.13
C LEU A 184 -2.35 -7.78 5.25
N SER A 185 -2.64 -9.05 4.93
CA SER A 185 -3.99 -9.61 5.04
C SER A 185 -4.50 -9.59 6.49
N ASP A 186 -3.65 -9.88 7.47
CA ASP A 186 -4.03 -9.90 8.89
C ASP A 186 -4.43 -8.51 9.40
N ARG A 187 -3.78 -7.45 8.91
CA ARG A 187 -4.12 -6.06 9.24
C ARG A 187 -5.40 -5.62 8.56
N LEU A 188 -5.57 -5.95 7.28
CA LEU A 188 -6.82 -5.69 6.56
C LEU A 188 -8.01 -6.44 7.18
N SER A 189 -7.77 -7.63 7.74
CA SER A 189 -8.81 -8.42 8.41
C SER A 189 -9.47 -7.70 9.60
N LEU A 190 -8.79 -6.72 10.21
CA LEU A 190 -9.34 -5.92 11.30
C LEU A 190 -10.54 -5.07 10.86
N GLY A 191 -10.57 -4.68 9.58
CA GLY A 191 -11.64 -3.91 8.96
C GLY A 191 -12.78 -4.78 8.43
N ILE A 192 -12.69 -6.11 8.51
CA ILE A 192 -13.77 -6.99 8.07
C ILE A 192 -14.90 -6.93 9.08
N ARG A 193 -16.10 -6.68 8.58
CA ARG A 193 -17.38 -6.84 9.28
C ARG A 193 -18.28 -7.72 8.41
N THR A 194 -19.24 -8.39 9.06
CA THR A 194 -20.27 -9.18 8.38
C THR A 194 -21.62 -8.63 8.81
N PRO A 195 -22.46 -8.14 7.87
CA PRO A 195 -22.20 -8.00 6.43
C PRO A 195 -21.07 -7.01 6.10
N VAL A 196 -20.52 -7.10 4.89
CA VAL A 196 -19.37 -6.26 4.48
C VAL A 196 -19.77 -4.80 4.43
N THR A 197 -19.03 -3.99 5.17
CA THR A 197 -19.12 -2.53 5.17
C THR A 197 -17.79 -1.93 4.70
N LEU A 198 -17.84 -0.93 3.82
CA LEU A 198 -16.62 -0.34 3.26
C LEU A 198 -15.84 0.51 4.26
N ALA A 199 -16.50 1.24 5.16
CA ALA A 199 -15.84 2.24 5.99
C ALA A 199 -14.69 1.67 6.86
N PRO A 200 -14.88 0.56 7.62
CA PRO A 200 -13.79 -0.01 8.41
C PRO A 200 -12.67 -0.62 7.55
N LEU A 201 -13.01 -1.14 6.36
CA LEU A 201 -12.00 -1.67 5.43
C LEU A 201 -11.15 -0.55 4.82
N GLN A 202 -11.79 0.56 4.45
CA GLN A 202 -11.13 1.75 3.93
C GLN A 202 -10.19 2.36 4.98
N GLU A 203 -10.60 2.40 6.25
CA GLU A 203 -9.75 2.84 7.35
C GLU A 203 -8.46 1.99 7.45
N GLN A 204 -8.57 0.66 7.40
CA GLN A 204 -7.38 -0.20 7.42
C GLN A 204 -6.48 0.00 6.20
N LEU A 205 -7.07 0.20 5.02
CA LEU A 205 -6.32 0.52 3.80
C LEU A 205 -5.59 1.86 3.93
N GLN A 206 -6.20 2.86 4.57
CA GLN A 206 -5.57 4.16 4.81
C GLN A 206 -4.41 4.06 5.79
N ILE A 207 -4.57 3.28 6.87
CA ILE A 207 -3.49 3.00 7.83
C ILE A 207 -2.30 2.35 7.13
N LEU A 208 -2.54 1.36 6.26
CA LEU A 208 -1.45 0.74 5.49
C LEU A 208 -0.80 1.70 4.49
N GLN A 209 -1.57 2.60 3.86
CA GLN A 209 -1.03 3.62 2.94
C GLN A 209 -0.08 4.62 3.63
N GLN A 210 -0.23 4.84 4.94
CA GLN A 210 0.65 5.73 5.71
C GLN A 210 2.01 5.09 6.00
N ASP A 211 2.15 3.77 5.82
CA ASP A 211 3.42 3.08 6.00
C ASP A 211 4.41 3.49 4.90
N ARG A 212 5.49 4.17 5.29
CA ARG A 212 6.49 4.69 4.34
C ARG A 212 7.15 3.60 3.49
N ARG A 213 7.09 2.34 3.92
CA ARG A 213 7.67 1.17 3.26
C ARG A 213 6.80 0.66 2.11
N ILE A 214 5.53 1.09 2.07
CA ILE A 214 4.61 0.81 0.97
C ILE A 214 4.66 2.00 0.01
N GLU A 215 4.87 1.73 -1.27
CA GLU A 215 4.84 2.76 -2.32
C GLU A 215 3.40 3.01 -2.77
N ARG A 216 2.66 1.93 -3.01
CA ARG A 216 1.27 1.96 -3.44
C ARG A 216 0.55 0.71 -2.97
N ILE A 217 -0.71 0.88 -2.60
CA ILE A 217 -1.63 -0.23 -2.31
C ILE A 217 -2.97 0.07 -2.97
N ASN A 218 -3.44 -0.87 -3.78
CA ASN A 218 -4.72 -0.79 -4.46
C ASN A 218 -5.55 -1.99 -4.04
N ALA A 219 -6.80 -1.78 -3.64
CA ALA A 219 -7.69 -2.86 -3.25
C ALA A 219 -8.95 -2.85 -4.12
N GLU A 220 -9.34 -4.02 -4.58
CA GLU A 220 -10.48 -4.23 -5.45
C GLU A 220 -11.34 -5.36 -4.88
N LEU A 221 -12.64 -5.09 -4.78
CA LEU A 221 -13.61 -6.08 -4.34
C LEU A 221 -14.15 -6.84 -5.55
N ARG A 222 -14.05 -8.17 -5.52
CA ARG A 222 -14.49 -9.06 -6.60
C ARG A 222 -15.60 -9.99 -6.11
N PRO A 223 -16.56 -10.38 -6.97
CA PRO A 223 -17.53 -11.41 -6.63
C PRO A 223 -16.87 -12.75 -6.29
N GLY A 224 -17.44 -13.44 -5.31
CA GLY A 224 -17.07 -14.78 -4.87
C GLY A 224 -17.61 -15.91 -5.74
N ASP A 225 -17.24 -17.13 -5.35
CA ASP A 225 -17.72 -18.36 -6.01
C ASP A 225 -19.22 -18.58 -5.76
N GLN A 226 -19.71 -18.19 -4.58
CA GLN A 226 -21.12 -18.24 -4.22
C GLN A 226 -21.75 -16.85 -4.18
N ARG A 227 -23.07 -16.80 -4.37
CA ARG A 227 -23.83 -15.55 -4.27
C ARG A 227 -23.74 -15.00 -2.84
N GLY A 228 -23.48 -13.70 -2.74
CA GLY A 228 -23.24 -13.04 -1.45
C GLY A 228 -21.82 -13.21 -0.93
N GLU A 229 -20.93 -13.91 -1.64
CA GLU A 229 -19.51 -13.94 -1.30
C GLU A 229 -18.74 -12.87 -2.07
N SER A 230 -17.70 -12.36 -1.46
CA SER A 230 -16.79 -11.39 -2.06
C SER A 230 -15.36 -11.69 -1.66
N LEU A 231 -14.43 -11.44 -2.58
CA LEU A 231 -13.00 -11.50 -2.35
C LEU A 231 -12.41 -10.11 -2.44
N LEU A 232 -11.44 -9.82 -1.59
CA LEU A 232 -10.67 -8.59 -1.64
C LEU A 232 -9.33 -8.89 -2.29
N ASN A 233 -9.13 -8.44 -3.52
CA ASN A 233 -7.82 -8.49 -4.16
C ASN A 233 -7.03 -7.22 -3.84
N VAL A 234 -5.82 -7.37 -3.33
CA VAL A 234 -4.97 -6.28 -2.86
C VAL A 234 -3.64 -6.33 -3.58
N ARG A 235 -3.42 -5.34 -4.45
CA ARG A 235 -2.16 -5.13 -5.17
C ARG A 235 -1.27 -4.18 -4.41
N VAL A 236 -0.08 -4.64 -4.05
CA VAL A 236 0.87 -3.89 -3.23
C VAL A 236 2.18 -3.71 -4.00
N ALA A 237 2.70 -2.48 -3.99
CA ALA A 237 4.03 -2.16 -4.46
C ALA A 237 4.87 -1.74 -3.26
N ASP A 238 5.91 -2.52 -2.96
CA ASP A 238 6.80 -2.28 -1.83
C ASP A 238 7.98 -1.41 -2.25
N LYS A 239 8.43 -0.51 -1.37
CA LYS A 239 9.70 0.20 -1.56
C LYS A 239 10.87 -0.70 -1.22
N GLN A 240 12.05 -0.38 -1.76
CA GLN A 240 13.28 -1.05 -1.36
C GLN A 240 13.58 -0.77 0.12
N PRO A 241 13.68 -1.81 0.98
CA PRO A 241 13.77 -1.65 2.43
C PRO A 241 15.20 -1.42 2.91
N PHE A 242 16.21 -1.66 2.07
CA PHE A 242 17.62 -1.50 2.43
C PHE A 242 18.10 -0.07 2.19
N HIS A 243 18.69 0.52 3.22
CA HIS A 243 19.24 1.86 3.20
C HIS A 243 20.65 1.86 3.79
N ALA A 244 21.55 2.60 3.14
CA ALA A 244 22.89 2.85 3.64
C ALA A 244 23.18 4.34 3.54
N SER A 245 23.74 4.93 4.59
CA SER A 245 24.15 6.32 4.59
C SER A 245 25.48 6.50 5.31
N MET A 246 26.21 7.53 4.88
CA MET A 246 27.43 7.98 5.54
C MET A 246 27.31 9.48 5.76
N GLU A 247 27.61 9.92 6.97
CA GLU A 247 27.55 11.32 7.39
C GLU A 247 28.93 11.72 7.91
N VAL A 248 29.40 12.91 7.52
CA VAL A 248 30.59 13.54 8.10
C VAL A 248 30.18 14.94 8.54
N ASN A 249 30.37 15.24 9.82
CA ASN A 249 29.99 16.52 10.40
C ASN A 249 31.06 17.03 11.38
N ASN A 250 30.96 18.31 11.74
CA ASN A 250 31.80 18.95 12.75
C ASN A 250 31.01 19.46 13.97
N TYR A 251 29.97 18.74 14.36
CA TYR A 251 29.03 19.18 15.42
C TYR A 251 29.53 18.95 16.85
N GLN A 252 30.69 18.30 17.01
CA GLN A 252 31.30 18.07 18.30
C GLN A 252 32.23 19.22 18.70
N THR A 253 32.40 19.43 20.00
CA THR A 253 33.40 20.39 20.50
C THR A 253 34.81 19.94 20.09
N PRO A 254 35.72 20.85 19.71
CA PRO A 254 37.09 20.50 19.34
C PRO A 254 37.83 19.65 20.39
N LEU A 255 37.45 19.74 21.67
CA LEU A 255 38.05 18.98 22.77
C LEU A 255 37.86 17.46 22.65
N VAL A 256 36.80 17.00 21.99
CA VAL A 256 36.49 15.56 21.80
C VAL A 256 36.64 15.11 20.34
N GLY A 257 37.32 15.93 19.54
CA GLY A 257 37.43 15.76 18.10
C GLY A 257 36.37 16.59 17.38
N GLU A 258 36.82 17.57 16.60
CA GLU A 258 35.95 18.46 15.84
C GLU A 258 35.19 17.70 14.74
N ILE A 259 35.84 16.76 14.04
CA ILE A 259 35.25 16.02 12.92
C ILE A 259 34.79 14.63 13.37
N ARG A 260 33.57 14.26 12.96
CA ARG A 260 32.98 12.94 13.18
C ARG A 260 32.47 12.34 11.88
N GLY A 261 32.77 11.07 11.66
CA GLY A 261 32.14 10.23 10.63
C GLY A 261 31.13 9.26 11.24
N ILE A 262 30.01 9.03 10.57
CA ILE A 262 28.97 8.08 10.97
C ILE A 262 28.54 7.28 9.74
N GLY A 263 28.65 5.96 9.81
CA GLY A 263 28.00 5.04 8.87
C GLY A 263 26.70 4.50 9.46
N THR A 264 25.65 4.39 8.66
CA THR A 264 24.39 3.76 9.04
C THR A 264 23.96 2.75 7.98
N LEU A 265 23.57 1.57 8.43
CA LEU A 265 22.90 0.54 7.65
C LEU A 265 21.52 0.32 8.26
N ALA A 266 20.49 0.28 7.42
CA ALA A 266 19.13 0.01 7.85
C ALA A 266 18.43 -0.94 6.89
N HIS A 267 17.55 -1.76 7.44
CA HIS A 267 16.63 -2.61 6.70
C HIS A 267 15.24 -2.47 7.32
N ASP A 268 14.32 -1.82 6.62
CA ASP A 268 13.02 -1.37 7.17
C ASP A 268 11.99 -2.50 7.41
N ASN A 269 12.27 -3.70 6.89
CA ASN A 269 11.38 -4.86 6.97
C ASN A 269 12.17 -6.19 6.89
N LEU A 270 13.02 -6.46 7.88
CA LEU A 270 14.04 -7.51 7.83
C LEU A 270 13.49 -8.93 7.59
N THR A 271 12.38 -9.30 8.24
CA THR A 271 11.77 -10.64 8.13
C THR A 271 10.50 -10.67 7.31
N GLY A 272 10.07 -9.51 6.79
CA GLY A 272 8.82 -9.35 6.04
C GLY A 272 7.60 -9.06 6.92
N HIS A 273 7.79 -8.89 8.23
CA HIS A 273 6.75 -8.65 9.23
C HIS A 273 6.68 -7.19 9.69
N GLY A 274 7.18 -6.26 8.88
CA GLY A 274 7.23 -4.85 9.22
C GLY A 274 8.23 -4.54 10.33
N ASP A 275 9.35 -5.26 10.37
CA ASP A 275 10.35 -5.22 11.43
C ASP A 275 11.65 -4.50 11.01
N PRO A 276 11.83 -3.22 11.35
CA PRO A 276 13.02 -2.48 10.99
C PRO A 276 14.23 -2.86 11.86
N LEU A 277 15.38 -3.05 11.22
CA LEU A 277 16.70 -3.17 11.84
C LEU A 277 17.55 -1.96 11.44
N LYS A 278 18.20 -1.31 12.40
CA LYS A 278 19.15 -0.21 12.16
C LYS A 278 20.45 -0.45 12.93
N LEU A 279 21.56 -0.28 12.25
CA LEU A 279 22.91 -0.35 12.80
C LEU A 279 23.64 0.94 12.42
N SER A 280 24.20 1.65 13.39
CA SER A 280 25.02 2.83 13.17
C SER A 280 26.35 2.70 13.90
N TYR A 281 27.43 3.05 13.20
CA TYR A 281 28.77 3.11 13.75
C TYR A 281 29.36 4.50 13.47
N GLY A 282 29.85 5.18 14.50
CA GLY A 282 30.47 6.49 14.36
C GLY A 282 31.79 6.58 15.09
N GLN A 283 32.72 7.37 14.54
CA GLN A 283 34.03 7.56 15.11
C GLN A 283 34.44 9.05 15.00
N SER A 284 35.10 9.55 16.04
CA SER A 284 35.79 10.85 16.04
C SER A 284 37.21 10.67 16.60
N SER A 285 38.07 11.67 16.39
CA SER A 285 39.49 11.59 16.77
C SER A 285 39.74 11.63 18.28
N GLY A 286 38.79 12.13 19.07
CA GLY A 286 38.96 12.40 20.51
C GLY A 286 37.87 11.83 21.41
N ALA A 287 36.91 11.07 20.86
CA ALA A 287 35.84 10.44 21.63
C ALA A 287 35.76 8.93 21.38
N TYR A 288 35.10 8.22 22.28
CA TYR A 288 34.76 6.82 22.07
C TYR A 288 33.83 6.66 20.85
N PRO A 289 33.95 5.56 20.11
CA PRO A 289 33.08 5.28 18.99
C PRO A 289 31.62 5.13 19.45
N ILE A 290 30.70 5.57 18.61
CA ILE A 290 29.26 5.42 18.82
C ILE A 290 28.81 4.17 18.11
N VAL A 291 28.14 3.28 18.83
CA VAL A 291 27.60 2.03 18.32
C VAL A 291 26.13 1.98 18.70
N ASP A 292 25.27 2.32 17.74
CA ASP A 292 23.82 2.23 17.93
C ASP A 292 23.29 1.01 17.18
N ALA A 293 22.48 0.20 17.84
CA ALA A 293 21.74 -0.89 17.20
C ALA A 293 20.30 -0.87 17.69
N SER A 294 19.33 -0.93 16.78
CA SER A 294 17.92 -1.06 17.14
C SER A 294 17.20 -2.03 16.22
N TYR A 295 16.28 -2.79 16.81
CA TYR A 295 15.37 -3.67 16.10
C TYR A 295 13.97 -3.45 16.66
N ALA A 296 12.93 -3.50 15.83
CA ALA A 296 11.56 -3.39 16.29
C ALA A 296 10.73 -4.56 15.74
N LEU A 297 10.16 -5.37 16.64
CA LEU A 297 9.40 -6.58 16.33
C LEU A 297 7.90 -6.35 16.56
N PRO A 298 7.05 -6.36 15.53
CA PRO A 298 5.60 -6.29 15.69
C PRO A 298 5.05 -7.62 16.21
N PHE A 299 4.35 -7.59 17.36
CA PHE A 299 3.80 -8.81 17.98
C PHE A 299 2.40 -9.18 17.52
N ASN A 300 1.61 -8.19 17.10
CA ASN A 300 0.22 -8.42 16.72
C ASN A 300 -0.19 -7.49 15.56
N ARG A 301 -1.39 -7.76 15.03
CA ARG A 301 -2.01 -6.96 13.97
C ARG A 301 -2.47 -5.56 14.42
N TYR A 302 -2.51 -5.29 15.73
CA TYR A 302 -2.97 -4.02 16.32
C TYR A 302 -1.85 -2.97 16.47
N GLY A 303 -0.61 -3.29 16.08
CA GLY A 303 0.52 -2.36 16.12
C GLY A 303 1.37 -2.43 17.39
N THR A 304 1.10 -3.37 18.31
CA THR A 304 1.99 -3.59 19.46
C THR A 304 3.36 -4.05 18.98
N THR A 305 4.40 -3.33 19.39
CA THR A 305 5.78 -3.53 18.92
C THR A 305 6.73 -3.59 20.11
N PHE A 306 7.72 -4.46 20.06
CA PHE A 306 8.83 -4.51 21.01
C PHE A 306 10.13 -4.09 20.34
N SER A 307 10.80 -3.11 20.95
CA SER A 307 11.93 -2.43 20.31
C SER A 307 13.19 -2.47 21.17
N PRO A 308 13.94 -3.59 21.18
CA PRO A 308 15.25 -3.61 21.83
C PRO A 308 16.21 -2.66 21.12
N TYR A 309 17.00 -1.93 21.91
CA TYR A 309 18.02 -1.02 21.40
C TYR A 309 19.28 -1.04 22.28
N TYR A 310 20.41 -0.70 21.65
CA TYR A 310 21.72 -0.51 22.26
C TYR A 310 22.30 0.83 21.79
N ARG A 311 22.97 1.54 22.71
CA ARG A 311 23.59 2.85 22.51
C ARG A 311 24.75 3.04 23.47
#